data_AF-A0A378KSG7-F1
#
_entry.id   AF-A0A378KSG7-F1
#
_cell.length_a   1.000
_cell.length_b   1.000
_cell.length_c   1.000
_cell.angle_alpha   90.00
_cell.angle_beta   90.00
_cell.angle_gamma   90.00
#
_symmetry.space_group_name_H-M   'P 1'
#
loop_
_entity.id
_entity.type
_entity.pdbx_description
1 polymer ?
#
loop_
_entity_poly.entity_id
_entity_poly.type
_entity_poly.pdbx_seq_one_letter_code
_entity_poly.pdbx_strand_id
1 'polypeptide(L)'
;MRDSRSVKEKLVGATFYPLIDDTDRPSFFAKYKSASDFGFRTASVATAPVVFSSASLALLLEAGSELLKAFSNILQFEMSAAIGNLKECGKSLLGSPIFLVAAILSPLVNLIDLIGGAVNSLFSSSKADHSYNIEQEYPSQYERSY
;
A
#
# COMPACT_ATOMS: atom_id res chain seq x y z
N MET A 1 18.01 -8.07 -2.28
CA MET A 1 17.05 -8.32 -1.18
C MET A 1 15.98 -9.31 -1.64
N ARG A 2 15.73 -10.37 -0.85
CA ARG A 2 14.56 -11.24 -1.01
C ARG A 2 13.35 -10.52 -0.42
N ASP A 3 12.17 -10.70 -1.02
CA ASP A 3 10.95 -10.03 -0.57
C ASP A 3 10.43 -10.56 0.78
N SER A 4 10.74 -9.89 1.90
CA SER A 4 10.31 -10.28 3.25
C SER A 4 8.89 -9.86 3.60
N ARG A 5 8.15 -9.25 2.67
CA ARG A 5 6.81 -8.69 2.93
C ARG A 5 5.82 -9.75 3.40
N SER A 6 4.93 -9.35 4.31
CA SER A 6 3.82 -10.20 4.75
C SER A 6 2.75 -10.31 3.66
N VAL A 7 1.89 -11.33 3.71
CA VAL A 7 0.75 -11.46 2.77
C VAL A 7 -0.16 -10.23 2.83
N LYS A 8 -0.34 -9.66 4.03
CA LYS A 8 -1.09 -8.43 4.22
C LYS A 8 -0.45 -7.30 3.44
N GLU A 9 0.82 -7.01 3.67
CA GLU A 9 1.57 -5.96 2.96
C GLU A 9 1.51 -6.11 1.43
N LYS A 10 1.57 -7.35 0.92
CA LYS A 10 1.44 -7.64 -0.51
C LYS A 10 0.06 -7.34 -1.06
N LEU A 11 -0.99 -7.57 -0.28
CA LEU A 11 -2.39 -7.41 -0.68
C LEU A 11 -2.87 -5.95 -0.59
N VAL A 12 -2.40 -5.19 0.41
CA VAL A 12 -2.71 -3.77 0.54
C VAL A 12 -1.79 -2.86 -0.27
N GLY A 13 -0.61 -3.36 -0.64
CA GLY A 13 0.31 -2.67 -1.53
C GLY A 13 1.06 -1.52 -0.85
N ALA A 14 1.98 -0.93 -1.60
CA ALA A 14 2.93 0.04 -1.07
C ALA A 14 2.30 1.39 -0.70
N THR A 15 1.10 1.70 -1.21
CA THR A 15 0.39 2.94 -0.86
C THR A 15 -0.32 2.85 0.49
N PHE A 16 -0.91 1.71 0.82
CA PHE A 16 -1.72 1.57 2.04
C PHE A 16 -0.93 1.00 3.22
N TYR A 17 0.17 0.29 2.97
CA TYR A 17 1.01 -0.26 4.04
C TYR A 17 1.51 0.79 5.06
N PRO A 18 2.05 1.96 4.64
CA PRO A 18 2.49 2.99 5.58
C PRO A 18 1.37 3.56 6.46
N LEU A 19 0.11 3.39 6.08
CA LEU A 19 -1.04 3.86 6.86
C LEU A 19 -1.48 2.86 7.93
N ILE A 20 -1.10 1.58 7.80
CA ILE A 20 -1.44 0.52 8.76
C ILE A 20 -0.25 0.22 9.69
N ASP A 21 0.98 0.38 9.17
CA ASP A 21 2.21 0.08 9.89
C ASP A 21 3.25 1.17 9.61
N ASP A 22 3.47 2.03 10.60
CA ASP A 22 4.46 3.11 10.56
C ASP A 22 5.88 2.63 10.89
N THR A 23 6.02 1.38 11.35
CA THR A 23 7.27 0.86 11.88
C THR A 23 8.21 0.35 10.80
N ASP A 24 7.67 -0.07 9.64
CA ASP A 24 8.45 -0.63 8.53
C ASP A 24 8.23 0.12 7.21
N ARG A 25 9.33 0.45 6.53
CA ARG A 25 9.27 1.08 5.21
C ARG A 25 8.85 0.04 4.17
N PRO A 26 7.91 0.37 3.25
CA PRO A 26 7.49 -0.55 2.21
C PRO A 26 8.68 -0.97 1.34
N SER A 27 8.84 -2.27 1.16
CA SER A 27 9.92 -2.84 0.35
C SER A 27 9.60 -2.73 -1.15
N PHE A 28 9.77 -1.52 -1.69
CA PHE A 28 9.57 -1.24 -3.11
C PHE A 28 10.49 -2.09 -4.01
N PHE A 29 9.93 -2.53 -5.14
CA PHE A 29 10.58 -3.30 -6.21
C PHE A 29 11.21 -4.62 -5.75
N ALA A 30 10.72 -5.18 -4.63
CA ALA A 30 11.22 -6.45 -4.12
C ALA A 30 10.90 -7.60 -5.10
N LYS A 31 11.85 -8.53 -5.26
CA LYS A 31 11.74 -9.67 -6.18
C LYS A 31 10.64 -10.64 -5.74
N TYR A 32 9.93 -11.23 -6.69
CA TYR A 32 8.90 -12.21 -6.39
C TYR A 32 9.48 -13.50 -5.82
N LYS A 33 8.84 -14.01 -4.77
CA LYS A 33 9.17 -15.33 -4.20
C LYS A 33 8.41 -16.48 -4.84
N SER A 34 7.21 -16.22 -5.36
CA SER A 34 6.30 -17.24 -5.91
C SER A 34 5.27 -16.62 -6.86
N ALA A 35 4.55 -17.46 -7.61
CA ALA A 35 3.43 -16.99 -8.45
C ALA A 35 2.29 -16.38 -7.62
N SER A 36 2.07 -16.86 -6.39
CA SER A 36 1.09 -16.27 -5.47
C SER A 36 1.46 -14.86 -5.03
N ASP A 37 2.76 -14.57 -4.86
CA ASP A 37 3.27 -13.24 -4.53
C ASP A 37 2.96 -12.21 -5.62
N PHE A 38 3.17 -12.59 -6.87
CA PHE A 38 2.76 -11.80 -8.03
C PHE A 38 1.25 -11.55 -8.01
N GLY A 39 0.44 -12.60 -7.82
CA GLY A 39 -1.02 -12.49 -7.74
C GLY A 39 -1.51 -11.53 -6.66
N PHE A 40 -0.94 -11.58 -5.45
CA PHE A 40 -1.31 -10.67 -4.36
C PHE A 40 -0.98 -9.21 -4.68
N ARG A 41 0.19 -8.96 -5.27
CA ARG A 41 0.58 -7.59 -5.65
C ARG A 41 -0.24 -7.07 -6.83
N THR A 42 -0.60 -7.90 -7.79
CA THR A 42 -1.54 -7.52 -8.86
C THR A 42 -2.92 -7.20 -8.28
N ALA A 43 -3.41 -8.01 -7.33
CA ALA A 43 -4.66 -7.73 -6.64
C ALA A 43 -4.62 -6.38 -5.91
N SER A 44 -3.47 -5.99 -5.33
CA SER A 44 -3.29 -4.70 -4.64
C SER A 44 -3.54 -3.47 -5.53
N VAL A 45 -3.36 -3.58 -6.85
CA VAL A 45 -3.67 -2.51 -7.80
C VAL A 45 -5.17 -2.23 -7.85
N ALA A 46 -6.00 -3.27 -7.74
CA ALA A 46 -7.46 -3.15 -7.81
C ALA A 46 -8.10 -2.96 -6.43
N THR A 47 -7.57 -3.60 -5.38
CA THR A 47 -8.15 -3.51 -4.02
C THR A 47 -7.87 -2.16 -3.37
N ALA A 48 -6.73 -1.53 -3.62
CA ALA A 48 -6.37 -0.28 -2.96
C ALA A 48 -7.34 0.89 -3.29
N PRO A 49 -7.73 1.14 -4.56
CA PRO A 49 -8.80 2.11 -4.86
C PRO A 49 -10.10 1.84 -4.10
N VAL A 50 -10.53 0.58 -4.03
CA VAL A 50 -11.78 0.19 -3.34
C VAL A 50 -11.71 0.51 -1.85
N VAL A 51 -10.57 0.21 -1.20
CA VAL A 51 -10.36 0.51 0.22
C VAL A 51 -10.33 2.03 0.46
N PHE A 52 -9.59 2.78 -0.35
CA PHE A 52 -9.49 4.24 -0.21
C PHE A 52 -10.82 4.95 -0.49
N SER A 53 -11.57 4.52 -1.51
CA SER A 53 -12.92 5.04 -1.78
C SER A 53 -13.89 4.71 -0.65
N SER A 54 -13.81 3.51 -0.06
CA SER A 54 -14.65 3.13 1.09
C SER A 54 -14.34 3.97 2.32
N ALA A 55 -13.06 4.22 2.60
CA ALA A 55 -12.63 5.11 3.68
C ALA A 55 -13.09 6.56 3.46
N SER A 56 -12.99 7.07 2.22
CA SER A 56 -13.50 8.40 1.87
C SER A 56 -15.02 8.51 2.07
N LEU A 57 -15.77 7.47 1.70
CA LEU A 57 -17.21 7.42 1.90
C LEU A 57 -17.58 7.38 3.39
N ALA A 58 -16.83 6.65 4.21
CA ALA A 58 -17.04 6.61 5.66
C ALA A 58 -16.88 8.01 6.29
N LEU A 59 -15.82 8.75 5.92
CA LEU A 59 -15.61 10.12 6.38
C LEU A 59 -16.70 11.10 5.91
N LEU A 60 -17.22 10.92 4.69
CA LEU A 60 -18.35 11.71 4.19
C LEU A 60 -19.63 11.45 4.99
N LEU A 61 -19.90 10.19 5.35
CA LEU A 61 -21.05 9.82 6.19
C LEU A 61 -20.90 10.39 7.60
N GLU A 62 -19.70 10.34 8.18
CA GLU A 62 -19.40 10.92 9.47
C GLU A 62 -19.56 12.45 9.46
N ALA A 63 -19.02 13.13 8.45
CA ALA A 63 -19.23 14.56 8.25
C ALA A 63 -20.72 14.92 8.11
N GLY A 64 -21.48 14.12 7.37
CA GLY A 64 -22.94 14.28 7.24
C GLY A 64 -23.67 14.10 8.57
N SER A 65 -23.28 13.11 9.38
CA SER A 65 -23.83 12.89 10.72
C SER A 65 -23.55 14.08 11.64
N GLU A 66 -22.30 14.54 11.69
CA GLU A 66 -21.90 15.69 12.52
C GLU A 66 -22.58 16.98 12.06
N LEU A 67 -22.79 17.17 10.76
CA LEU A 67 -23.55 18.30 10.23
C LEU A 67 -25.00 18.27 10.71
N LEU A 68 -25.66 17.10 10.66
CA LEU A 68 -27.03 16.94 11.16
C LEU A 68 -27.11 17.19 12.68
N LYS A 69 -26.14 16.72 13.46
CA LYS A 69 -26.05 17.01 14.91
C LYS A 69 -25.85 18.50 15.16
N ALA A 70 -25.01 19.17 14.36
CA ALA A 70 -24.83 20.62 14.47
C ALA A 70 -26.14 21.37 14.23
N PHE A 71 -26.90 21.01 13.18
CA PHE A 71 -28.24 21.57 12.94
C PHE A 71 -29.22 21.29 14.07
N SER A 72 -29.24 20.06 14.62
CA SER A 72 -30.10 19.72 15.76
C SER A 72 -29.79 20.57 16.99
N ASN A 73 -28.51 20.77 17.30
CA ASN A 73 -28.08 21.60 18.42
C ASN A 73 -28.40 23.09 18.21
N ILE A 74 -28.34 23.59 16.98
CA ILE A 74 -28.80 24.95 16.65
C ILE A 74 -30.29 25.11 16.96
N LEU A 75 -31.12 24.14 16.58
CA LEU A 75 -32.57 24.17 16.84
C LEU A 75 -32.89 24.11 18.35
N GLN A 76 -32.02 23.49 19.14
CA GLN A 76 -32.11 23.43 20.60
C GLN A 76 -31.46 24.63 21.31
N PHE A 77 -30.98 25.62 20.55
CA PHE A 77 -30.21 26.79 21.05
C PHE A 77 -28.91 26.42 21.78
N GLU A 78 -28.40 25.20 21.59
CA GLU A 78 -27.13 24.72 22.15
C GLU A 78 -25.95 25.07 21.22
N MET A 79 -25.68 26.36 21.08
CA MET A 79 -24.67 26.86 20.13
C MET A 79 -23.25 26.34 20.38
N SER A 80 -22.87 26.09 21.64
CA SER A 80 -21.55 25.54 21.96
C SER A 80 -21.38 24.12 21.42
N ALA A 81 -22.41 23.28 21.57
CA ALA A 81 -22.41 21.91 21.04
C ALA A 81 -22.54 21.90 19.50
N ALA A 82 -23.28 22.84 18.93
CA ALA A 82 -23.36 23.00 17.47
C ALA A 82 -22.00 23.33 16.83
N ILE A 83 -21.25 24.26 17.43
CA ILE A 83 -19.91 24.63 16.97
C ILE A 83 -18.93 23.47 17.09
N GLY A 84 -19.02 22.67 18.17
CA GLY A 84 -18.22 21.46 18.34
C GLY A 84 -18.41 20.47 17.19
N ASN A 85 -19.66 20.17 16.85
CA ASN A 85 -19.99 19.23 15.78
C ASN A 85 -19.62 19.79 14.38
N LEU A 86 -19.75 21.09 14.17
CA LEU A 86 -19.27 21.76 12.95
C LEU A 86 -17.74 21.62 12.76
N LYS A 87 -16.98 21.72 13.85
CA LYS A 87 -15.52 21.51 13.81
C LYS A 87 -15.17 20.07 13.46
N GLU A 88 -15.88 19.10 14.00
CA GLU A 88 -15.65 17.67 13.71
C GLU A 88 -16.06 17.30 12.29
N CYS A 89 -17.17 17.88 11.80
CA CYS A 89 -17.56 17.84 10.39
C CYS A 89 -16.45 18.40 9.47
N GLY A 90 -15.90 19.57 9.83
CA GLY A 90 -14.81 20.19 9.09
C GLY A 90 -13.54 19.31 9.01
N LYS A 91 -13.16 18.64 10.10
CA LYS A 91 -12.02 17.70 10.08
C LYS A 91 -12.27 16.51 9.14
N SER A 92 -13.46 15.93 9.22
CA SER A 92 -13.85 14.78 8.38
C SER A 92 -13.91 15.16 6.89
N LEU A 93 -14.41 16.36 6.59
CA LEU A 93 -14.41 16.93 5.23
C LEU A 93 -13.01 17.25 4.70
N LEU A 94 -12.06 17.65 5.55
CA LEU A 94 -10.68 17.88 5.15
C LEU A 94 -9.91 16.56 4.90
N GLY A 95 -10.27 15.49 5.62
CA GLY A 95 -9.68 14.16 5.43
C GLY A 95 -10.14 13.47 4.14
N SER A 96 -11.42 13.61 3.76
CA SER A 96 -12.01 12.91 2.61
C SER A 96 -11.29 13.10 1.26
N PRO A 97 -10.85 14.33 0.88
CA PRO A 97 -10.09 14.57 -0.35
C PRO A 97 -8.74 13.87 -0.38
N ILE A 98 -8.09 13.69 0.77
CA ILE A 98 -6.80 12.99 0.88
C ILE A 98 -6.98 11.52 0.49
N PHE A 99 -8.03 10.87 1.00
CA PHE A 99 -8.37 9.50 0.63
C PHE A 99 -8.77 9.38 -0.84
N LEU A 100 -9.43 10.39 -1.41
CA LEU A 100 -9.78 10.41 -2.83
C LEU A 100 -8.54 10.54 -3.74
N VAL A 101 -7.60 11.42 -3.39
CA VAL A 101 -6.29 11.51 -4.07
C VAL A 101 -5.51 10.20 -3.91
N ALA A 102 -5.51 9.60 -2.73
CA ALA A 102 -4.89 8.29 -2.51
C ALA A 102 -5.54 7.19 -3.36
N ALA A 103 -6.87 7.19 -3.54
CA ALA A 103 -7.56 6.23 -4.41
C ALA A 103 -7.13 6.34 -5.89
N ILE A 104 -6.82 7.56 -6.36
CA ILE A 104 -6.34 7.82 -7.73
C ILE A 104 -4.86 7.43 -7.87
N LEU A 105 -4.02 7.83 -6.91
CA LEU A 105 -2.57 7.62 -6.98
C LEU A 105 -2.16 6.19 -6.62
N SER A 106 -2.93 5.49 -5.78
CA SER A 106 -2.57 4.15 -5.31
C SER A 106 -2.41 3.11 -6.41
N PRO A 107 -3.31 2.97 -7.39
CA PRO A 107 -3.11 2.02 -8.47
C PRO A 107 -1.85 2.33 -9.29
N LEU A 108 -1.47 3.62 -9.45
CA LEU A 108 -0.22 4.00 -10.12
C LEU A 108 1.01 3.56 -9.31
N VAL A 109 1.04 3.82 -8.01
CA VAL A 109 2.16 3.45 -7.12
C VAL A 109 2.30 1.93 -7.02
N ASN A 110 1.19 1.21 -6.84
CA ASN A 110 1.19 -0.25 -6.78
C ASN A 110 1.57 -0.88 -8.13
N LEU A 111 1.21 -0.27 -9.26
CA LEU A 111 1.62 -0.73 -10.59
C LEU A 111 3.12 -0.53 -10.83
N ILE A 112 3.66 0.63 -10.43
CA ILE A 112 5.10 0.90 -10.50
C ILE A 112 5.86 -0.14 -9.66
N ASP A 113 5.42 -0.40 -8.43
CA ASP A 113 6.01 -1.43 -7.56
C ASP A 113 5.98 -2.82 -8.20
N LEU A 114 4.86 -3.19 -8.83
CA LEU A 114 4.67 -4.45 -9.54
C LEU A 114 5.64 -4.56 -10.74
N ILE A 115 5.73 -3.53 -11.58
CA ILE A 115 6.62 -3.57 -12.75
C ILE A 115 8.08 -3.67 -12.31
N GLY A 116 8.52 -2.84 -11.36
CA GLY A 116 9.90 -2.89 -10.90
C GLY A 116 10.23 -4.19 -10.15
N GLY A 117 9.26 -4.77 -9.41
CA GLY A 117 9.40 -6.11 -8.83
C GLY A 117 9.58 -7.21 -9.88
N ALA A 118 8.86 -7.12 -11.01
CA ALA A 118 9.00 -8.05 -12.13
C ALA A 118 10.37 -7.92 -12.80
N VAL A 119 10.79 -6.71 -13.12
CA VAL A 119 12.11 -6.41 -13.70
C VAL A 119 13.22 -6.95 -12.79
N ASN A 120 13.16 -6.65 -11.49
CA ASN A 120 14.17 -7.09 -10.54
C ASN A 120 14.22 -8.62 -10.39
N SER A 121 13.07 -9.30 -10.52
CA SER A 121 13.01 -10.76 -10.51
C SER A 121 13.69 -11.38 -11.74
N LEU A 122 13.41 -10.84 -12.93
CA LEU A 122 14.00 -11.29 -14.19
C LEU A 122 15.52 -11.13 -14.22
N PHE A 123 16.02 -9.95 -13.84
CA PHE A 123 17.47 -9.69 -13.78
C PHE A 123 18.20 -10.58 -12.77
N SER A 124 17.50 -11.07 -11.76
CA SER A 124 18.09 -11.91 -10.71
C SER A 124 18.12 -13.37 -11.09
N SER A 125 17.10 -13.83 -11.84
CA SER A 125 17.12 -15.15 -12.45
C SER A 125 18.27 -15.25 -13.46
N SER A 126 18.41 -14.24 -14.33
CA SER A 126 19.49 -14.18 -15.33
C SER A 126 20.90 -14.20 -14.73
N LYS A 127 21.12 -13.52 -13.59
CA LYS A 127 22.42 -13.56 -12.89
C LYS A 127 22.71 -14.92 -12.25
N ALA A 128 21.70 -15.60 -11.72
CA ALA A 128 21.86 -16.93 -11.11
C ALA A 128 22.26 -17.98 -12.16
N ASP A 129 21.62 -17.95 -13.34
CA ASP A 129 21.94 -18.86 -14.43
C ASP A 129 23.35 -18.63 -14.99
N HIS A 130 23.81 -17.37 -15.04
CA HIS A 130 25.17 -17.06 -15.48
C HIS A 130 26.24 -17.51 -14.47
N SER A 131 26.01 -17.33 -13.16
CA SER A 131 26.95 -17.81 -12.13
C SER A 131 27.07 -19.33 -12.12
N TYR A 132 25.95 -20.04 -12.30
CA TYR A 132 25.96 -21.51 -12.37
C TYR A 132 26.76 -22.04 -13.57
N ASN A 133 26.61 -21.40 -14.74
CA ASN A 133 27.37 -21.78 -15.93
C ASN A 133 28.89 -21.54 -15.77
N ILE A 134 29.31 -20.47 -15.10
CA ILE A 134 30.74 -20.19 -14.86
C ILE A 134 31.34 -21.20 -13.86
N GLU A 135 30.58 -21.62 -12.85
CA GLU A 135 31.03 -22.59 -11.83
C GLU A 135 31.11 -24.03 -12.39
N GLN A 136 30.28 -24.37 -13.38
CA GLN A 136 30.38 -25.63 -14.13
C GLN A 136 31.50 -25.64 -15.17
N GLU A 137 31.82 -24.50 -15.79
CA GLU A 137 32.90 -24.39 -16.79
C GLU A 137 34.30 -24.33 -16.14
N TYR A 138 34.39 -23.88 -14.88
CA TYR A 138 35.62 -23.86 -14.09
C TYR A 138 35.42 -24.43 -12.68
N PRO A 139 35.23 -25.75 -12.53
CA PRO A 139 35.20 -26.36 -11.21
C PRO A 139 36.54 -26.11 -10.53
N SER A 140 36.47 -25.45 -9.38
CA SER A 140 37.57 -24.98 -8.53
C SER A 140 38.82 -25.86 -8.56
N GLN A 141 39.94 -25.28 -8.99
CA GLN A 141 41.30 -25.84 -8.86
C GLN A 141 41.81 -25.90 -7.40
N TYR A 142 40.93 -25.95 -6.40
CA TYR A 142 41.26 -25.87 -4.97
C TYR A 142 41.19 -27.22 -4.23
N GLU A 143 41.19 -28.34 -4.93
CA GLU A 143 41.21 -29.70 -4.33
C GLU A 143 42.50 -30.49 -4.64
N ARG A 144 43.63 -29.81 -4.85
CA ARG A 144 44.95 -30.48 -4.86
C ARG A 144 45.94 -29.80 -3.92
N SER A 145 45.80 -30.10 -2.63
CA SER A 145 46.89 -29.99 -1.67
C SER A 145 46.70 -31.08 -0.61
N TYR A 146 47.04 -32.31 -0.99
CA TYR A 146 47.44 -33.39 -0.08
C TYR A 146 48.72 -34.00 -0.63
#